data_AF-A0A3A4VZG2-F1
#
_entry.id   AF-A0A3A4VZG2-F1
#
_cell.length_a   1.000
_cell.length_b   1.000
_cell.length_c   1.000
_cell.angle_alpha   90.00
_cell.angle_beta   90.00
_cell.angle_gamma   90.00
#
_symmetry.space_group_name_H-M   'P 1'
#
loop_
_entity.id
_entity.type
_entity.pdbx_description
1 polymer ?
#
loop_
_entity_poly.entity_id
_entity_poly.type
_entity_poly.pdbx_seq_one_letter_code
_entity_poly.pdbx_strand_id
1 'polypeptide(L)'
;MVPANVVLFPHSPKEFKSAAALKEWLRTSLAKWGEYSIGSLSPGYRHVVPGSLVLFHKDKQIVGEAIAGKECRPYTGSGESPVTGARYAGTIEFDPSTVRIYAKPVSLEDASRMAGRTIIPRGVRVLDAHVCDRLLSALAGITNELRGMDKYCRICWNTRNWRLPSGEARWLELGESYVAANGFGHEEWLFNFDWLLSGFDTADQTAYRYGFLQPIYKHRRKYVGETFSILVYAVDPSQTTKAVAVIENAYVPNDEELNWVLERTRQNGWLDLMRQQLRELGVPEGPLTAPAPATIANIRFLPENVTFCNPMVPLAPPHKTTRIHRYQLLNWDDGFLLPRARSDRVPPRQVENHGDTRDRSEGTRTRAAQPSTVYDPQHAKLQNRLRSFLCSIYGENAVKMEREFVDLRLIENGMTTFIEIKMESTAKKCVRSALGQLVEYAHYPNLKKANKLLVVGDVDPSDDDATYLRFLRDTYQLPLYYARWSWEPPELGPST
;
A
#
# COMPACT_ATOMS: atom_id res chain seq x y z
N MET A 1 16.27 -11.08 -10.41
CA MET A 1 17.55 -10.62 -10.98
C MET A 1 18.60 -11.52 -10.37
N VAL A 2 19.43 -12.20 -11.17
CA VAL A 2 20.52 -13.01 -10.61
C VAL A 2 21.55 -12.03 -10.05
N PRO A 3 21.93 -12.12 -8.77
CA PRO A 3 22.88 -11.19 -8.19
C PRO A 3 24.24 -11.30 -8.90
N ALA A 4 24.97 -10.19 -9.02
CA ALA A 4 26.27 -10.15 -9.69
C ALA A 4 27.29 -11.07 -9.00
N ASN A 5 27.23 -11.11 -7.67
CA ASN A 5 27.88 -12.10 -6.81
C ASN A 5 27.18 -12.11 -5.44
N VAL A 6 27.48 -13.12 -4.60
CA VAL A 6 27.02 -13.17 -3.20
C VAL A 6 28.21 -12.93 -2.29
N VAL A 7 28.07 -11.99 -1.37
CA VAL A 7 29.14 -11.58 -0.46
C VAL A 7 28.72 -11.84 0.97
N LEU A 8 29.49 -12.65 1.69
CA LEU A 8 29.34 -12.83 3.13
C LEU A 8 30.12 -11.75 3.88
N PHE A 9 29.41 -11.06 4.77
CA PHE A 9 29.87 -9.81 5.35
C PHE A 9 29.91 -9.86 6.89
N PRO A 10 31.09 -10.06 7.50
CA PRO A 10 31.25 -10.10 8.94
C PRO A 10 31.29 -8.71 9.55
N HIS A 11 30.75 -8.58 10.76
CA HIS A 11 30.87 -7.35 11.54
C HIS A 11 31.66 -7.57 12.84
N SER A 12 32.48 -6.60 13.18
CA SER A 12 33.29 -6.62 14.40
C SER A 12 32.49 -6.20 15.64
N PRO A 13 32.92 -6.57 16.86
CA PRO A 13 32.34 -6.06 18.10
C PRO A 13 32.41 -4.53 18.25
N LYS A 14 33.33 -3.86 17.53
CA LYS A 14 33.45 -2.40 17.51
C LYS A 14 32.36 -1.74 16.66
N GLU A 15 31.90 -2.43 15.61
CA GLU A 15 30.81 -1.96 14.76
C GLU A 15 29.45 -2.29 15.38
N PHE A 16 29.26 -3.53 15.83
CA PHE A 16 28.03 -3.96 16.48
C PHE A 16 28.32 -4.84 17.70
N LYS A 17 27.72 -4.52 18.84
CA LYS A 17 27.93 -5.26 20.10
C LYS A 17 27.41 -6.71 20.03
N SER A 18 26.36 -6.97 19.25
CA SER A 18 25.73 -8.28 19.11
C SER A 18 25.03 -8.45 17.77
N ALA A 19 24.63 -9.69 17.43
CA ALA A 19 23.76 -9.97 16.29
C ALA A 19 22.40 -9.24 16.36
N ALA A 20 21.84 -9.06 17.56
CA ALA A 20 20.62 -8.29 17.75
C ALA A 20 20.82 -6.79 17.44
N ALA A 21 21.97 -6.22 17.82
CA ALA A 21 22.31 -4.83 17.48
C ALA A 21 22.51 -4.64 15.97
N LEU A 22 23.15 -5.60 15.29
CA LEU A 22 23.26 -5.58 13.83
C LEU A 22 21.88 -5.68 13.16
N LYS A 23 21.01 -6.56 13.66
CA LYS A 23 19.63 -6.74 13.18
C LYS A 23 18.81 -5.45 13.31
N GLU A 24 18.92 -4.77 14.45
CA GLU A 24 18.23 -3.50 14.66
C GLU A 24 18.79 -2.38 13.78
N TRP A 25 20.10 -2.35 13.55
CA TRP A 25 20.71 -1.38 12.62
C TRP A 25 20.26 -1.62 11.17
N LEU A 26 20.16 -2.87 10.72
CA LEU A 26 19.60 -3.18 9.39
C LEU A 26 18.18 -2.61 9.25
N ARG A 27 17.38 -2.73 10.32
CA ARG A 27 15.98 -2.28 10.37
C ARG A 27 15.83 -0.76 10.36
N THR A 28 16.65 -0.07 11.14
CA THR A 28 16.46 1.35 11.44
C THR A 28 17.31 2.28 10.59
N SER A 29 18.49 1.80 10.18
CA SER A 29 19.49 2.60 9.48
C SER A 29 19.62 2.17 8.03
N LEU A 30 19.98 0.90 7.78
CA LEU A 30 20.25 0.45 6.41
C LEU A 30 18.99 0.46 5.53
N ALA A 31 17.86 -0.04 6.06
CA ALA A 31 16.58 -0.04 5.35
C ALA A 31 15.99 1.37 5.12
N LYS A 32 16.50 2.38 5.83
CA LYS A 32 16.03 3.76 5.71
C LYS A 32 16.92 4.60 4.80
N TRP A 33 18.22 4.52 4.99
CA TRP A 33 19.19 5.41 4.34
C TRP A 33 20.00 4.72 3.25
N GLY A 34 20.04 3.38 3.22
CA GLY A 34 20.84 2.62 2.27
C GLY A 34 22.35 2.75 2.48
N GLU A 35 22.81 3.58 3.40
CA GLU A 35 24.22 3.89 3.55
C GLU A 35 24.88 3.08 4.67
N TYR A 36 25.98 2.39 4.35
CA TYR A 36 26.83 1.73 5.33
C TYR A 36 28.27 2.21 5.21
N SER A 37 28.74 2.89 6.24
CA SER A 37 30.13 3.25 6.38
C SER A 37 30.92 2.02 6.89
N ILE A 38 32.10 1.74 6.33
CA ILE A 38 32.98 0.62 6.72
C ILE A 38 34.14 1.05 7.64
N GLY A 39 34.32 0.40 8.80
CA GLY A 39 35.36 0.77 9.78
C GLY A 39 36.77 0.15 9.57
N SER A 40 36.96 -0.70 8.55
CA SER A 40 38.20 -1.48 8.36
C SER A 40 38.62 -1.63 6.90
N LEU A 41 39.92 -1.48 6.63
CA LEU A 41 40.58 -1.63 5.32
C LEU A 41 40.67 -3.09 4.83
N SER A 42 39.65 -3.93 5.03
CA SER A 42 39.70 -5.30 4.50
C SER A 42 39.69 -5.27 2.96
N PRO A 43 40.62 -5.93 2.26
CA PRO A 43 40.59 -5.97 0.79
C PRO A 43 39.28 -6.52 0.22
N GLY A 44 38.56 -7.32 1.01
CA GLY A 44 37.32 -7.98 0.59
C GLY A 44 36.16 -7.04 0.25
N TYR A 45 36.14 -5.81 0.78
CA TYR A 45 35.09 -4.83 0.47
C TYR A 45 35.09 -4.41 -1.01
N ARG A 46 36.23 -4.50 -1.70
CA ARG A 46 36.35 -4.20 -3.15
C ARG A 46 35.52 -5.12 -4.03
N HIS A 47 35.07 -6.25 -3.51
CA HIS A 47 34.26 -7.20 -4.24
C HIS A 47 32.75 -6.96 -4.11
N VAL A 48 32.34 -5.98 -3.29
CA VAL A 48 30.95 -5.52 -3.24
C VAL A 48 30.75 -4.51 -4.37
N VAL A 49 30.23 -4.99 -5.49
CA VAL A 49 29.92 -4.20 -6.68
C VAL A 49 28.41 -3.96 -6.79
N PRO A 50 27.94 -2.96 -7.55
CA PRO A 50 26.52 -2.80 -7.84
C PRO A 50 25.84 -4.11 -8.26
N GLY A 51 24.72 -4.44 -7.62
CA GLY A 51 23.99 -5.70 -7.85
C GLY A 51 24.50 -6.92 -7.07
N SER A 52 25.51 -6.77 -6.21
CA SER A 52 25.93 -7.83 -5.27
C SER A 52 24.86 -8.10 -4.23
N LEU A 53 24.54 -9.36 -3.93
CA LEU A 53 23.76 -9.73 -2.76
C LEU A 53 24.69 -9.86 -1.56
N VAL A 54 24.46 -9.07 -0.52
CA VAL A 54 25.29 -9.06 0.69
C VAL A 54 24.53 -9.74 1.83
N LEU A 55 25.14 -10.77 2.42
CA LEU A 55 24.65 -11.49 3.60
C LEU A 55 25.35 -10.95 4.85
N PHE A 56 24.59 -10.27 5.71
CA PHE A 56 25.10 -9.64 6.92
C PHE A 56 25.16 -10.66 8.05
N HIS A 57 26.33 -10.82 8.68
CA HIS A 57 26.46 -11.74 9.81
C HIS A 57 27.26 -11.18 10.98
N LYS A 58 26.89 -11.65 12.18
CA LYS A 58 27.55 -11.37 13.46
C LYS A 58 27.35 -12.56 14.39
N ASP A 59 28.30 -12.81 15.30
CA ASP A 59 28.23 -13.92 16.26
C ASP A 59 28.00 -15.29 15.59
N LYS A 60 28.60 -15.45 14.39
CA LYS A 60 28.42 -16.63 13.51
C LYS A 60 26.97 -16.89 13.09
N GLN A 61 26.15 -15.84 13.01
CA GLN A 61 24.77 -15.91 12.56
C GLN A 61 24.52 -14.88 11.44
N ILE A 62 23.95 -15.33 10.33
CA ILE A 62 23.45 -14.49 9.24
C ILE A 62 22.10 -13.93 9.70
N VAL A 63 21.98 -12.61 9.76
CA VAL A 63 20.82 -11.90 10.34
C VAL A 63 19.95 -11.21 9.29
N GLY A 64 20.47 -11.04 8.07
CA GLY A 64 19.73 -10.39 6.98
C GLY A 64 20.54 -10.30 5.69
N GLU A 65 19.93 -9.74 4.66
CA GLU A 65 20.49 -9.56 3.32
C GLU A 65 20.10 -8.21 2.71
N ALA A 66 20.89 -7.71 1.77
CA ALA A 66 20.56 -6.54 0.95
C ALA A 66 21.32 -6.55 -0.38
N ILE A 67 20.81 -5.85 -1.40
CA ILE A 67 21.49 -5.68 -2.68
C ILE A 67 22.27 -4.37 -2.68
N ALA A 68 23.56 -4.44 -3.05
CA ALA A 68 24.40 -3.28 -3.24
C ALA A 68 23.87 -2.40 -4.39
N GLY A 69 23.71 -1.10 -4.12
CA GLY A 69 23.13 -0.09 -4.99
C GLY A 69 24.08 0.41 -6.09
N LYS A 70 23.97 1.70 -6.45
CA LYS A 70 24.63 2.25 -7.66
C LYS A 70 26.05 2.76 -7.45
N GLU A 71 26.52 2.97 -6.23
CA GLU A 71 27.91 3.39 -5.97
C GLU A 71 28.50 2.72 -4.72
N CYS A 72 29.54 1.92 -4.91
CA CYS A 72 30.51 1.65 -3.84
C CYS A 72 31.66 2.64 -4.04
N ARG A 73 31.85 3.60 -3.14
CA ARG A 73 32.92 4.60 -3.25
C ARG A 73 34.17 4.09 -2.51
N PRO A 74 35.22 3.61 -3.21
CA PRO A 74 36.49 3.35 -2.56
C PRO A 74 37.20 4.66 -2.17
N TYR A 75 37.96 4.56 -1.08
CA TYR A 75 38.62 5.62 -0.30
C TYR A 75 39.43 6.69 -1.07
N THR A 76 39.29 7.96 -0.62
CA THR A 76 40.34 9.01 -0.74
C THR A 76 40.53 9.88 0.53
N GLY A 77 39.87 9.62 1.68
CA GLY A 77 40.01 10.50 2.85
C GLY A 77 39.57 9.90 4.19
N SER A 78 40.28 10.24 5.26
CA SER A 78 40.07 9.82 6.64
C SER A 78 38.96 10.61 7.36
N GLY A 79 38.00 9.92 7.98
CA GLY A 79 36.98 10.50 8.86
C GLY A 79 36.43 9.48 9.87
N GLU A 80 35.61 9.92 10.84
CA GLU A 80 34.94 9.08 11.86
C GLU A 80 33.43 8.95 11.60
N SER A 81 32.79 7.87 12.09
CA SER A 81 31.33 7.71 11.92
C SER A 81 30.66 8.79 12.72
N PRO A 82 29.58 9.36 12.18
CA PRO A 82 28.57 9.96 13.04
C PRO A 82 27.78 8.92 13.85
N VAL A 83 27.70 7.66 13.41
CA VAL A 83 26.85 6.61 14.04
C VAL A 83 27.58 5.78 15.11
N THR A 84 28.78 5.27 14.81
CA THR A 84 29.53 4.38 15.72
C THR A 84 30.81 4.99 16.31
N GLY A 85 31.26 6.17 15.86
CA GLY A 85 32.54 6.77 16.27
C GLY A 85 33.80 6.04 15.79
N ALA A 86 33.69 4.97 15.00
CA ALA A 86 34.86 4.30 14.42
C ALA A 86 35.54 5.17 13.34
N ARG A 87 36.82 4.94 13.01
CA ARG A 87 37.42 5.53 11.80
C ARG A 87 36.96 4.78 10.56
N TYR A 88 36.52 5.49 9.52
CA TYR A 88 35.96 4.90 8.31
C TYR A 88 36.96 4.85 7.16
N ALA A 89 36.88 3.74 6.43
CA ALA A 89 37.70 3.41 5.27
C ALA A 89 36.91 3.47 3.94
N GLY A 90 35.60 3.78 3.97
CA GLY A 90 34.75 3.94 2.79
C GLY A 90 33.27 3.79 3.11
N THR A 91 32.42 3.93 2.08
CA THR A 91 30.97 3.78 2.17
C THR A 91 30.48 2.83 1.08
N ILE A 92 29.56 1.94 1.44
CA ILE A 92 28.76 1.13 0.52
C ILE A 92 27.32 1.65 0.56
N GLU A 93 26.76 1.93 -0.61
CA GLU A 93 25.33 2.17 -0.78
C GLU A 93 24.60 0.85 -1.09
N PHE A 94 23.48 0.64 -0.44
CA PHE A 94 22.55 -0.47 -0.58
C PHE A 94 21.20 0.06 -1.02
N ASP A 95 20.48 -0.70 -1.84
CA ASP A 95 19.09 -0.38 -2.15
C ASP A 95 18.22 -0.65 -0.90
N PRO A 96 17.66 0.39 -0.25
CA PRO A 96 16.91 0.21 0.99
C PRO A 96 15.71 -0.73 0.83
N SER A 97 15.11 -0.77 -0.37
CA SER A 97 13.96 -1.63 -0.68
C SER A 97 14.30 -3.12 -0.77
N THR A 98 15.59 -3.45 -0.77
CA THR A 98 16.09 -4.83 -0.86
C THR A 98 16.58 -5.37 0.47
N VAL A 99 16.63 -4.52 1.51
CA VAL A 99 17.05 -4.93 2.85
C VAL A 99 16.00 -5.87 3.43
N ARG A 100 16.46 -7.06 3.81
CA ARG A 100 15.64 -8.12 4.38
C ARG A 100 16.27 -8.61 5.67
N ILE A 101 15.44 -8.79 6.68
CA ILE A 101 15.88 -9.21 8.01
C ILE A 101 15.32 -10.59 8.30
N TYR A 102 16.19 -11.51 8.71
CA TYR A 102 15.76 -12.86 9.04
C TYR A 102 15.14 -12.90 10.44
N ALA A 103 13.90 -13.37 10.50
CA ALA A 103 13.16 -13.57 11.75
C ALA A 103 13.99 -14.42 12.73
N LYS A 104 14.49 -15.57 12.24
CA LYS A 104 15.47 -16.42 12.92
C LYS A 104 16.82 -16.32 12.20
N PRO A 105 17.87 -15.83 12.87
CA PRO A 105 19.22 -15.82 12.29
C PRO A 105 19.68 -17.23 11.91
N VAL A 106 20.33 -17.37 10.77
CA VAL A 106 20.86 -18.65 10.28
C VAL A 106 22.28 -18.81 10.79
N SER A 107 22.56 -19.88 11.54
CA SER A 107 23.92 -20.13 12.01
C SER A 107 24.85 -20.42 10.81
N LEU A 108 26.12 -19.99 10.88
CA LEU A 108 27.08 -20.29 9.82
C LEU A 108 27.37 -21.79 9.70
N GLU A 109 27.13 -22.57 10.75
CA GLU A 109 27.21 -24.02 10.72
C GLU A 109 26.07 -24.61 9.86
N ASP A 110 24.84 -24.16 10.08
CA ASP A 110 23.69 -24.57 9.26
C ASP A 110 23.84 -24.09 7.82
N ALA A 111 24.30 -22.85 7.62
CA ALA A 111 24.61 -22.32 6.30
C ALA A 111 25.70 -23.16 5.60
N SER A 112 26.72 -23.63 6.33
CA SER A 112 27.76 -24.52 5.79
C SER A 112 27.18 -25.88 5.39
N ARG A 113 26.27 -26.42 6.20
CA ARG A 113 25.56 -27.68 5.91
C ARG A 113 24.71 -27.55 4.66
N MET A 114 23.96 -26.45 4.53
CA MET A 114 23.12 -26.13 3.36
C MET A 114 23.95 -25.90 2.10
N ALA A 115 25.07 -25.21 2.21
CA ALA A 115 26.00 -24.96 1.12
C ALA A 115 26.79 -26.21 0.71
N GLY A 116 26.77 -27.29 1.50
CA GLY A 116 27.60 -28.48 1.30
C GLY A 116 29.11 -28.19 1.41
N ARG A 117 29.49 -27.08 2.07
CA ARG A 117 30.88 -26.62 2.19
C ARG A 117 31.03 -25.70 3.40
N THR A 118 32.16 -25.77 4.08
CA THR A 118 32.46 -24.92 5.24
C THR A 118 32.54 -23.44 4.84
N ILE A 119 31.68 -22.63 5.44
CA ILE A 119 31.68 -21.17 5.32
C ILE A 119 32.54 -20.58 6.44
N ILE A 120 33.59 -19.84 6.06
CA ILE A 120 34.54 -19.27 7.01
C ILE A 120 34.02 -17.91 7.51
N PRO A 121 33.92 -17.67 8.83
CA PRO A 121 33.33 -16.46 9.41
C PRO A 121 34.22 -15.21 9.36
N ARG A 122 35.36 -15.24 8.66
CA ARG A 122 36.41 -14.22 8.76
C ARG A 122 36.63 -13.47 7.45
N GLY A 123 36.60 -12.15 7.55
CA GLY A 123 36.78 -11.21 6.44
C GLY A 123 35.60 -11.19 5.47
N VAL A 124 35.46 -10.10 4.72
CA VAL A 124 34.48 -10.02 3.63
C VAL A 124 34.89 -11.01 2.54
N ARG A 125 33.95 -11.84 2.09
CA ARG A 125 34.22 -12.95 1.16
C ARG A 125 33.14 -13.06 0.09
N VAL A 126 33.57 -13.14 -1.16
CA VAL A 126 32.71 -13.61 -2.24
C VAL A 126 32.56 -15.12 -2.11
N LEU A 127 31.32 -15.59 -2.09
CA LEU A 127 31.01 -17.01 -2.07
C LEU A 127 31.17 -17.58 -3.49
N ASP A 128 31.67 -18.82 -3.60
CA ASP A 128 31.77 -19.49 -4.90
C ASP A 128 30.38 -19.79 -5.46
N ALA A 129 30.23 -19.78 -6.79
CA ALA A 129 28.91 -19.90 -7.45
C ALA A 129 28.12 -21.13 -7.02
N HIS A 130 28.80 -22.26 -6.75
CA HIS A 130 28.15 -23.50 -6.35
C HIS A 130 27.65 -23.49 -4.90
N VAL A 131 28.43 -22.86 -4.00
CA VAL A 131 28.01 -22.52 -2.65
C VAL A 131 26.85 -21.53 -2.68
N CYS A 132 26.92 -20.50 -3.54
CA CYS A 132 25.85 -19.53 -3.73
C CYS A 132 24.55 -20.19 -4.14
N ASP A 133 24.54 -21.01 -5.20
CA ASP A 133 23.28 -21.58 -5.71
C ASP A 133 22.59 -22.46 -4.67
N ARG A 134 23.34 -23.28 -3.94
CA ARG A 134 22.79 -24.12 -2.86
C ARG A 134 22.37 -23.29 -1.66
N LEU A 135 23.21 -22.36 -1.21
CA LEU A 135 22.91 -21.51 -0.07
C LEU A 135 21.73 -20.61 -0.37
N LEU A 136 21.63 -20.01 -1.55
CA LEU A 136 20.51 -19.18 -1.97
C LEU A 136 19.25 -19.99 -2.25
N SER A 137 19.35 -21.22 -2.74
CA SER A 137 18.16 -22.10 -2.87
C SER A 137 17.65 -22.53 -1.50
N ALA A 138 18.55 -22.87 -0.58
CA ALA A 138 18.22 -23.21 0.80
C ALA A 138 17.73 -21.98 1.57
N LEU A 139 18.37 -20.81 1.42
CA LEU A 139 17.95 -19.54 1.98
C LEU A 139 16.68 -19.03 1.30
N ALA A 140 16.40 -19.35 0.03
CA ALA A 140 15.11 -19.06 -0.60
C ALA A 140 14.00 -19.95 -0.01
N GLY A 141 14.30 -21.23 0.23
CA GLY A 141 13.43 -22.15 0.96
C GLY A 141 13.20 -21.69 2.41
N ILE A 142 14.27 -21.31 3.12
CA ILE A 142 14.23 -20.80 4.49
C ILE A 142 13.64 -19.41 4.55
N THR A 143 13.86 -18.52 3.58
CA THR A 143 13.20 -17.21 3.55
C THR A 143 11.73 -17.41 3.23
N ASN A 144 11.34 -18.36 2.36
CA ASN A 144 9.95 -18.73 2.16
C ASN A 144 9.32 -19.49 3.36
N GLU A 145 10.10 -20.23 4.16
CA GLU A 145 9.65 -20.84 5.43
C GLU A 145 9.67 -19.82 6.60
N LEU A 146 10.56 -18.82 6.56
CA LEU A 146 10.66 -17.68 7.47
C LEU A 146 9.74 -16.51 7.05
N ARG A 147 9.11 -16.57 5.86
CA ARG A 147 7.84 -15.88 5.55
C ARG A 147 6.70 -16.33 6.46
N GLY A 148 6.96 -17.17 7.45
CA GLY A 148 6.07 -17.39 8.59
C GLY A 148 5.64 -16.11 9.34
N MET A 149 6.27 -14.95 9.09
CA MET A 149 5.81 -13.63 9.57
C MET A 149 5.02 -12.82 8.54
N ASP A 150 4.90 -13.29 7.31
CA ASP A 150 3.97 -12.71 6.35
C ASP A 150 2.57 -13.23 6.68
N LYS A 151 1.60 -12.33 6.79
CA LYS A 151 0.24 -12.68 7.23
C LYS A 151 -0.80 -12.23 6.22
N TYR A 152 -1.79 -13.08 6.00
CA TYR A 152 -3.06 -12.63 5.47
C TYR A 152 -3.94 -12.14 6.61
N CYS A 153 -4.50 -10.94 6.45
CA CYS A 153 -5.42 -10.36 7.41
C CYS A 153 -6.71 -9.93 6.73
N ARG A 154 -7.83 -10.52 7.14
CA ARG A 154 -9.15 -10.06 6.68
C ARG A 154 -9.47 -8.71 7.33
N ILE A 155 -9.99 -7.78 6.53
CA ILE A 155 -10.61 -6.54 6.98
C ILE A 155 -12.07 -6.49 6.48
N CYS A 156 -12.91 -5.67 7.11
CA CYS A 156 -14.28 -5.45 6.66
C CYS A 156 -14.30 -4.72 5.30
N TRP A 157 -15.36 -4.89 4.52
CA TRP A 157 -15.49 -4.17 3.25
C TRP A 157 -15.79 -2.69 3.47
N ASN A 158 -15.19 -1.82 2.65
CA ASN A 158 -15.37 -0.38 2.73
C ASN A 158 -15.07 0.27 1.37
N THR A 159 -16.06 0.93 0.76
CA THR A 159 -15.86 1.66 -0.52
C THR A 159 -15.13 2.99 -0.37
N ARG A 160 -14.98 3.49 0.85
CA ARG A 160 -14.28 4.75 1.18
C ARG A 160 -12.78 4.54 1.46
N ASN A 161 -12.19 3.54 0.82
CA ASN A 161 -10.76 3.20 0.88
C ASN A 161 -10.23 2.98 2.30
N TRP A 162 -11.08 2.54 3.23
CA TRP A 162 -10.74 2.35 4.64
C TRP A 162 -10.10 3.59 5.29
N ARG A 163 -10.52 4.79 4.85
CA ARG A 163 -10.14 6.06 5.46
C ARG A 163 -11.17 6.54 6.49
N LEU A 164 -12.43 6.16 6.31
CA LEU A 164 -13.57 6.49 7.15
C LEU A 164 -14.68 5.46 6.93
N PRO A 165 -15.65 5.31 7.86
CA PRO A 165 -16.68 4.30 7.74
C PRO A 165 -17.58 4.55 6.54
N SER A 166 -17.93 3.46 5.88
CA SER A 166 -18.82 3.40 4.72
C SER A 166 -20.25 3.08 5.11
N GLY A 167 -20.44 2.34 6.20
CA GLY A 167 -21.74 1.82 6.64
C GLY A 167 -22.23 0.62 5.83
N GLU A 168 -21.44 0.10 4.89
CA GLU A 168 -21.78 -1.07 4.06
C GLU A 168 -21.48 -2.38 4.77
N ALA A 169 -20.41 -2.41 5.57
CA ALA A 169 -19.91 -3.60 6.22
C ALA A 169 -21.00 -4.34 7.03
N ARG A 170 -21.91 -3.60 7.68
CA ARG A 170 -23.03 -4.15 8.46
C ARG A 170 -24.03 -5.00 7.68
N TRP A 171 -24.13 -4.78 6.37
CA TRP A 171 -25.05 -5.52 5.50
C TRP A 171 -24.37 -6.66 4.76
N LEU A 172 -23.04 -6.59 4.64
CA LEU A 172 -22.23 -7.58 3.93
C LEU A 172 -21.75 -8.70 4.85
N GLU A 173 -21.56 -8.41 6.13
CA GLU A 173 -21.21 -9.42 7.12
C GLU A 173 -22.45 -10.04 7.77
N LEU A 174 -22.57 -11.36 7.66
CA LEU A 174 -23.64 -12.14 8.28
C LEU A 174 -23.11 -12.91 9.50
N GLY A 175 -23.99 -13.17 10.48
CA GLY A 175 -23.70 -14.00 11.65
C GLY A 175 -23.17 -13.21 12.87
N GLU A 176 -22.43 -13.88 13.75
CA GLU A 176 -21.96 -13.34 15.04
C GLU A 176 -20.67 -12.48 14.91
N SER A 177 -20.49 -11.77 13.80
CA SER A 177 -19.30 -10.92 13.62
C SER A 177 -19.43 -9.61 14.42
N TYR A 178 -18.30 -8.99 14.75
CA TYR A 178 -18.29 -7.68 15.43
C TYR A 178 -19.05 -6.63 14.61
N VAL A 179 -18.85 -6.65 13.29
CA VAL A 179 -19.49 -5.73 12.34
C VAL A 179 -20.99 -5.95 12.32
N ALA A 180 -21.45 -7.20 12.29
CA ALA A 180 -22.89 -7.51 12.34
C ALA A 180 -23.54 -7.04 13.65
N ALA A 181 -22.82 -7.14 14.77
CA ALA A 181 -23.34 -6.73 16.09
C ALA A 181 -23.32 -5.20 16.31
N ASN A 182 -22.31 -4.50 15.78
CA ASN A 182 -22.08 -3.08 16.10
C ASN A 182 -22.33 -2.13 14.92
N GLY A 183 -22.48 -2.65 13.71
CA GLY A 183 -22.75 -1.87 12.51
C GLY A 183 -21.52 -1.27 11.82
N PHE A 184 -20.31 -1.51 12.34
CA PHE A 184 -19.04 -1.04 11.77
C PHE A 184 -17.87 -1.94 12.18
N GLY A 185 -16.76 -1.84 11.45
CA GLY A 185 -15.47 -2.42 11.83
C GLY A 185 -14.45 -1.33 12.19
N HIS A 186 -13.60 -1.58 13.18
CA HIS A 186 -12.53 -0.63 13.54
C HIS A 186 -11.47 -0.50 12.43
N GLU A 187 -11.39 -1.50 11.53
CA GLU A 187 -10.54 -1.47 10.33
C GLU A 187 -10.99 -0.42 9.30
N GLU A 188 -12.19 0.15 9.41
CA GLU A 188 -12.69 1.14 8.44
C GLU A 188 -11.90 2.46 8.43
N TRP A 189 -11.03 2.68 9.42
CA TRP A 189 -10.08 3.81 9.47
C TRP A 189 -8.63 3.39 9.21
N LEU A 190 -8.35 2.13 8.83
CA LEU A 190 -7.00 1.58 8.73
C LEU A 190 -6.04 2.46 7.91
N PHE A 191 -6.50 3.01 6.78
CA PHE A 191 -5.70 3.83 5.86
C PHE A 191 -5.99 5.34 5.96
N ASN A 192 -6.52 5.80 7.10
CA ASN A 192 -6.65 7.23 7.36
C ASN A 192 -5.28 7.88 7.66
N PHE A 193 -4.56 8.26 6.60
CA PHE A 193 -3.23 8.87 6.70
C PHE A 193 -3.23 10.35 7.09
N ASP A 194 -4.40 10.93 7.36
CA ASP A 194 -4.48 12.25 8.00
C ASP A 194 -4.30 12.15 9.52
N TRP A 195 -4.40 10.93 10.10
CA TRP A 195 -4.22 10.65 11.52
C TRP A 195 -2.89 9.94 11.77
N LEU A 196 -1.82 10.73 11.83
CA LEU A 196 -0.48 10.26 12.10
C LEU A 196 -0.01 10.77 13.47
N LEU A 197 0.72 9.93 14.20
CA LEU A 197 1.27 10.25 15.51
C LEU A 197 2.79 10.03 15.52
N SER A 198 3.51 10.93 16.16
CA SER A 198 4.96 10.83 16.40
C SER A 198 5.28 11.19 17.85
N GLY A 199 6.47 10.81 18.31
CA GLY A 199 6.97 11.19 19.63
C GLY A 199 6.47 10.32 20.78
N PHE A 200 6.16 9.05 20.50
CA PHE A 200 6.07 8.04 21.56
C PHE A 200 7.49 7.67 22.02
N ASP A 201 8.34 7.27 21.08
CA ASP A 201 9.78 7.14 21.31
C ASP A 201 10.49 8.46 20.94
N THR A 202 11.52 8.84 21.70
CA THR A 202 12.37 10.00 21.37
C THR A 202 13.12 9.81 20.06
N ALA A 203 13.26 8.57 19.58
CA ALA A 203 13.79 8.22 18.26
C ALA A 203 12.76 8.32 17.12
N ASP A 204 11.47 8.51 17.38
CA ASP A 204 10.43 8.63 16.35
C ASP A 204 10.53 9.99 15.62
N GLN A 205 11.41 10.07 14.63
CA GLN A 205 11.57 11.25 13.75
C GLN A 205 10.47 11.39 12.68
N THR A 206 9.57 10.41 12.59
CA THR A 206 8.52 10.33 11.57
C THR A 206 7.17 10.03 12.21
N ALA A 207 6.09 10.49 11.59
CA ALA A 207 4.74 10.22 12.06
C ALA A 207 4.22 8.89 11.49
N TYR A 208 3.69 8.05 12.38
CA TYR A 208 3.20 6.71 12.06
C TYR A 208 1.67 6.66 12.03
N ARG A 209 1.13 5.75 11.22
CA ARG A 209 -0.27 5.35 11.28
C ARG A 209 -0.44 4.27 12.35
N TYR A 210 -1.36 4.50 13.27
CA TYR A 210 -1.79 3.53 14.29
C TYR A 210 -3.15 2.94 13.95
N GLY A 211 -3.17 1.76 13.34
CA GLY A 211 -4.37 1.10 12.85
C GLY A 211 -4.87 -0.03 13.75
N PHE A 212 -6.08 -0.49 13.49
CA PHE A 212 -6.66 -1.66 14.13
C PHE A 212 -6.83 -2.80 13.11
N LEU A 213 -6.53 -4.03 13.54
CA LEU A 213 -6.85 -5.28 12.84
C LEU A 213 -7.45 -6.31 13.82
N GLN A 214 -8.70 -6.73 13.62
CA GLN A 214 -9.41 -7.68 14.49
C GLN A 214 -8.66 -9.01 14.69
N PRO A 215 -7.98 -9.60 13.68
CA PRO A 215 -7.24 -10.84 13.88
C PRO A 215 -6.06 -10.71 14.85
N ILE A 216 -5.43 -9.54 14.92
CA ILE A 216 -4.35 -9.26 15.87
C ILE A 216 -4.92 -9.04 17.26
N TYR A 217 -6.03 -8.29 17.39
CA TYR A 217 -6.69 -8.03 18.67
C TYR A 217 -6.96 -9.32 19.46
N LYS A 218 -7.54 -10.34 18.81
CA LYS A 218 -7.88 -11.64 19.44
C LYS A 218 -6.69 -12.39 20.05
N HIS A 219 -5.49 -12.18 19.52
CA HIS A 219 -4.28 -12.92 19.91
C HIS A 219 -3.12 -11.98 20.28
N ARG A 220 -3.42 -10.73 20.65
CA ARG A 220 -2.41 -9.67 20.78
C ARG A 220 -1.25 -10.05 21.69
N ARG A 221 -1.52 -10.70 22.83
CA ARG A 221 -0.47 -11.15 23.78
C ARG A 221 0.64 -12.00 23.14
N LYS A 222 0.32 -12.72 22.05
CA LYS A 222 1.29 -13.53 21.30
C LYS A 222 2.18 -12.69 20.38
N TYR A 223 1.71 -11.52 19.96
CA TYR A 223 2.30 -10.74 18.88
C TYR A 223 2.85 -9.38 19.31
N VAL A 224 2.67 -8.95 20.57
CA VAL A 224 3.26 -7.70 21.07
C VAL A 224 4.77 -7.71 20.84
N GLY A 225 5.30 -6.63 20.27
CA GLY A 225 6.72 -6.48 19.94
C GLY A 225 7.12 -7.08 18.58
N GLU A 226 6.25 -7.86 17.95
CA GLU A 226 6.52 -8.47 16.65
C GLU A 226 6.25 -7.49 15.50
N THR A 227 6.89 -7.76 14.37
CA THR A 227 6.70 -7.02 13.11
C THR A 227 6.34 -8.00 11.99
N PHE A 228 5.35 -7.63 11.17
CA PHE A 228 4.80 -8.48 10.11
C PHE A 228 4.78 -7.74 8.77
N SER A 229 4.87 -8.48 7.67
CA SER A 229 4.33 -8.01 6.38
C SER A 229 2.91 -8.54 6.26
N ILE A 230 1.94 -7.66 6.05
CA ILE A 230 0.52 -8.06 6.09
C ILE A 230 -0.11 -7.79 4.74
N LEU A 231 -0.56 -8.85 4.07
CA LEU A 231 -1.49 -8.72 2.95
C LEU A 231 -2.91 -8.62 3.52
N VAL A 232 -3.49 -7.43 3.43
CA VAL A 232 -4.88 -7.21 3.82
C VAL A 232 -5.82 -7.54 2.67
N TYR A 233 -6.92 -8.23 3.00
CA TYR A 233 -7.93 -8.62 2.02
C TYR A 233 -9.33 -8.40 2.57
N ALA A 234 -10.29 -8.15 1.68
CA ALA A 234 -11.70 -7.97 2.02
C ALA A 234 -12.58 -8.84 1.12
N VAL A 235 -13.82 -9.08 1.55
CA VAL A 235 -14.84 -9.75 0.72
C VAL A 235 -15.74 -8.66 0.16
N ASP A 236 -15.83 -8.58 -1.17
CA ASP A 236 -16.64 -7.55 -1.82
C ASP A 236 -18.14 -7.92 -1.85
N PRO A 237 -19.04 -7.00 -2.27
CA PRO A 237 -20.48 -7.27 -2.34
C PRO A 237 -20.88 -8.43 -3.27
N SER A 238 -19.99 -8.84 -4.19
CA SER A 238 -20.18 -9.99 -5.07
C SER A 238 -19.74 -11.31 -4.43
N GLN A 239 -19.36 -11.30 -3.14
CA GLN A 239 -18.80 -12.42 -2.39
C GLN A 239 -17.42 -12.88 -2.92
N THR A 240 -16.70 -11.98 -3.61
CA THR A 240 -15.35 -12.26 -4.09
C THR A 240 -14.32 -11.75 -3.09
N THR A 241 -13.39 -12.62 -2.71
CA THR A 241 -12.26 -12.23 -1.85
C THR A 241 -11.24 -11.44 -2.69
N LYS A 242 -10.87 -10.25 -2.24
CA LYS A 242 -9.96 -9.33 -2.95
C LYS A 242 -8.82 -8.89 -2.07
N ALA A 243 -7.59 -8.99 -2.59
CA ALA A 243 -6.41 -8.37 -2.00
C ALA A 243 -6.53 -6.84 -2.15
N VAL A 244 -6.41 -6.14 -1.02
CA VAL A 244 -6.61 -4.70 -0.92
C VAL A 244 -5.27 -3.97 -0.94
N ALA A 245 -4.34 -4.39 -0.08
CA ALA A 245 -3.03 -3.77 0.05
C ALA A 245 -2.05 -4.72 0.76
N VAL A 246 -0.77 -4.41 0.64
CA VAL A 246 0.30 -4.94 1.50
C VAL A 246 0.76 -3.82 2.42
N ILE A 247 0.89 -4.14 3.71
CA ILE A 247 1.51 -3.28 4.71
C ILE A 247 2.82 -3.95 5.11
N GLU A 248 3.93 -3.38 4.67
CA GLU A 248 5.26 -3.84 5.04
C GLU A 248 5.65 -3.27 6.42
N ASN A 249 6.44 -4.01 7.19
CA ASN A 249 6.94 -3.58 8.50
C ASN A 249 5.84 -3.11 9.49
N ALA A 250 4.70 -3.80 9.52
CA ALA A 250 3.63 -3.54 10.49
C ALA A 250 4.03 -4.06 11.87
N TYR A 251 4.32 -3.16 12.79
CA TYR A 251 4.71 -3.45 14.17
C TYR A 251 3.49 -3.54 15.09
N VAL A 252 3.52 -4.41 16.11
CA VAL A 252 2.45 -4.52 17.14
C VAL A 252 2.88 -3.82 18.43
N PRO A 253 2.28 -2.66 18.76
CA PRO A 253 2.61 -1.87 19.95
C PRO A 253 2.35 -2.57 21.29
N ASN A 254 3.13 -2.21 22.30
CA ASN A 254 2.93 -2.62 23.70
C ASN A 254 1.79 -1.82 24.38
N ASP A 255 1.46 -2.14 25.63
CA ASP A 255 0.33 -1.50 26.33
C ASP A 255 0.58 -0.02 26.64
N GLU A 256 1.82 0.35 26.96
CA GLU A 256 2.21 1.74 27.23
C GLU A 256 1.99 2.61 25.99
N GLU A 257 2.45 2.13 24.83
CA GLU A 257 2.28 2.80 23.55
C GLU A 257 0.81 2.94 23.15
N LEU A 258 -0.01 1.90 23.34
CA LEU A 258 -1.44 2.00 23.01
C LEU A 258 -2.20 2.96 23.94
N ASN A 259 -1.84 3.01 25.23
CA ASN A 259 -2.41 4.00 26.15
C ASN A 259 -2.08 5.42 25.68
N TRP A 260 -0.83 5.66 25.28
CA TRP A 260 -0.41 6.93 24.70
C TRP A 260 -1.19 7.25 23.41
N VAL A 261 -1.38 6.27 22.51
CA VAL A 261 -2.19 6.45 21.29
C VAL A 261 -3.63 6.87 21.61
N LEU A 262 -4.26 6.22 22.59
CA LEU A 262 -5.63 6.56 23.00
C LEU A 262 -5.71 7.98 23.57
N GLU A 263 -4.73 8.38 24.38
CA GLU A 263 -4.63 9.74 24.90
C GLU A 263 -4.50 10.77 23.78
N ARG A 264 -3.57 10.55 22.83
CA ARG A 264 -3.39 11.43 21.67
C ARG A 264 -4.64 11.49 20.78
N THR A 265 -5.31 10.35 20.58
CA THR A 265 -6.56 10.27 19.81
C THR A 265 -7.67 11.11 20.45
N ARG A 266 -7.74 11.17 21.78
CA ARG A 266 -8.66 12.05 22.52
C ARG A 266 -8.25 13.51 22.42
N GLN A 267 -6.97 13.82 22.66
CA GLN A 267 -6.44 15.20 22.59
C GLN A 267 -6.65 15.84 21.22
N ASN A 268 -6.49 15.06 20.15
CA ASN A 268 -6.67 15.52 18.78
C ASN A 268 -8.16 15.57 18.33
N GLY A 269 -9.11 15.21 19.19
CA GLY A 269 -10.54 15.16 18.87
C GLY A 269 -10.93 14.05 17.88
N TRP A 270 -10.02 13.11 17.57
CA TRP A 270 -10.28 12.06 16.58
C TRP A 270 -11.33 11.06 17.06
N LEU A 271 -11.38 10.76 18.37
CA LEU A 271 -12.41 9.89 18.91
C LEU A 271 -13.82 10.49 18.75
N ASP A 272 -13.95 11.81 18.90
CA ASP A 272 -15.22 12.53 18.69
C ASP A 272 -15.61 12.52 17.22
N LEU A 273 -14.62 12.70 16.34
CA LEU A 273 -14.82 12.62 14.90
C LEU A 273 -15.24 11.21 14.45
N MET A 274 -14.65 10.14 15.00
CA MET A 274 -15.09 8.76 14.74
C MET A 274 -16.56 8.57 15.16
N ARG A 275 -16.93 9.06 16.34
CA ARG A 275 -18.32 9.01 16.84
C ARG A 275 -19.29 9.78 15.95
N GLN A 276 -18.90 10.97 15.52
CA GLN A 276 -19.68 11.77 14.57
C GLN A 276 -19.89 11.03 13.25
N GLN A 277 -18.83 10.45 12.67
CA GLN A 277 -18.91 9.70 11.42
C GLN A 277 -19.85 8.50 11.51
N LEU A 278 -19.89 7.80 12.65
CA LEU A 278 -20.86 6.72 12.89
C LEU A 278 -22.29 7.26 13.03
N ARG A 279 -22.47 8.37 13.76
CA ARG A 279 -23.78 9.03 13.93
C ARG A 279 -24.38 9.46 12.59
N GLU A 280 -23.57 10.02 11.70
CA GLU A 280 -23.98 10.41 10.34
C GLU A 280 -24.46 9.21 9.50
N LEU A 281 -24.00 8.00 9.80
CA LEU A 281 -24.42 6.75 9.15
C LEU A 281 -25.57 6.03 9.87
N GLY A 282 -26.07 6.61 10.97
CA GLY A 282 -27.07 6.00 11.84
C GLY A 282 -26.55 4.73 12.54
N VAL A 283 -25.25 4.64 12.81
CA VAL A 283 -24.62 3.51 13.47
C VAL A 283 -24.40 3.82 14.96
N PRO A 284 -24.69 2.88 15.89
CA PRO A 284 -24.45 3.09 17.31
C PRO A 284 -22.98 3.36 17.64
N GLU A 285 -22.73 4.42 18.41
CA GLU A 285 -21.40 4.87 18.84
C GLU A 285 -20.93 4.23 20.16
N GLY A 286 -21.75 3.36 20.77
CA GLY A 286 -21.51 2.72 22.06
C GLY A 286 -20.09 2.17 22.24
N PRO A 287 -19.54 1.39 21.28
CA PRO A 287 -18.19 0.85 21.40
C PRO A 287 -17.05 1.89 21.43
N LEU A 288 -17.32 3.14 21.05
CA LEU A 288 -16.36 4.26 21.06
C LEU A 288 -16.56 5.22 22.25
N THR A 289 -17.50 4.94 23.15
CA THR A 289 -17.77 5.82 24.31
C THR A 289 -16.67 5.73 25.37
N ALA A 290 -16.21 4.51 25.67
CA ALA A 290 -15.11 4.24 26.59
C ALA A 290 -14.22 3.12 26.03
N PRO A 291 -13.54 3.36 24.89
CA PRO A 291 -12.82 2.31 24.19
C PRO A 291 -11.57 1.90 24.98
N ALA A 292 -11.24 0.61 24.93
CA ALA A 292 -9.95 0.15 25.40
C ALA A 292 -8.85 0.60 24.42
N PRO A 293 -7.61 0.83 24.88
CA PRO A 293 -6.51 1.25 23.99
C PRO A 293 -6.34 0.33 22.78
N ALA A 294 -6.40 -0.98 23.02
CA ALA A 294 -6.24 -2.01 21.98
C ALA A 294 -7.41 -2.12 20.99
N THR A 295 -8.56 -1.49 21.26
CA THR A 295 -9.67 -1.40 20.29
C THR A 295 -9.53 -0.20 19.36
N ILE A 296 -8.74 0.81 19.74
CA ILE A 296 -8.44 1.96 18.87
C ILE A 296 -7.31 1.63 17.90
N ALA A 297 -6.25 1.00 18.39
CA ALA A 297 -5.14 0.56 17.56
C ALA A 297 -4.50 -0.71 18.12
N ASN A 298 -3.93 -1.52 17.23
CA ASN A 298 -3.12 -2.68 17.60
C ASN A 298 -1.97 -2.95 16.63
N ILE A 299 -1.78 -2.09 15.62
CA ILE A 299 -0.61 -2.07 14.74
C ILE A 299 -0.13 -0.64 14.49
N ARG A 300 1.16 -0.51 14.17
CA ARG A 300 1.83 0.73 13.77
C ARG A 300 2.62 0.49 12.49
N PHE A 301 2.51 1.40 11.52
CA PHE A 301 3.26 1.35 10.26
C PHE A 301 3.42 2.74 9.65
N LEU A 302 4.38 2.89 8.74
CA LEU A 302 4.52 4.11 7.95
C LEU A 302 3.60 4.06 6.73
N PRO A 303 2.99 5.20 6.31
CA PRO A 303 2.19 5.24 5.09
C PRO A 303 2.95 4.77 3.84
N GLU A 304 4.24 5.06 3.73
CA GLU A 304 5.11 4.65 2.62
C GLU A 304 5.34 3.13 2.54
N ASN A 305 5.11 2.40 3.62
CA ASN A 305 5.15 0.94 3.64
C ASN A 305 3.85 0.29 3.13
N VAL A 306 2.87 1.10 2.73
CA VAL A 306 1.61 0.59 2.17
C VAL A 306 1.68 0.58 0.65
N THR A 307 1.46 -0.59 0.08
CA THR A 307 1.27 -0.79 -1.35
C THR A 307 -0.16 -1.24 -1.62
N PHE A 308 -0.97 -0.37 -2.22
CA PHE A 308 -2.33 -0.73 -2.61
C PHE A 308 -2.34 -1.61 -3.86
N CYS A 309 -3.25 -2.58 -3.86
CA CYS A 309 -3.61 -3.32 -5.07
C CYS A 309 -4.63 -2.48 -5.83
N ASN A 310 -4.20 -1.80 -6.90
CA ASN A 310 -5.08 -0.99 -7.75
C ASN A 310 -4.98 -1.45 -9.23
N PRO A 311 -6.04 -2.06 -9.80
CA PRO A 311 -7.27 -2.47 -9.13
C PRO A 311 -7.01 -3.59 -8.09
N MET A 312 -7.94 -3.78 -7.16
CA MET A 312 -7.84 -4.86 -6.16
C MET A 312 -7.76 -6.22 -6.85
N VAL A 313 -6.86 -7.09 -6.38
CA VAL A 313 -6.57 -8.37 -7.03
C VAL A 313 -7.51 -9.47 -6.49
N PRO A 314 -8.31 -10.15 -7.32
CA PRO A 314 -9.12 -11.28 -6.87
C PRO A 314 -8.26 -12.44 -6.35
N LEU A 315 -8.57 -12.93 -5.15
CA LEU A 315 -7.99 -14.14 -4.58
C LEU A 315 -8.96 -15.30 -4.88
N ALA A 316 -8.83 -15.91 -6.06
CA ALA A 316 -9.74 -16.96 -6.52
C ALA A 316 -9.50 -18.30 -5.79
N PRO A 317 -10.54 -19.13 -5.57
CA PRO A 317 -10.38 -20.50 -5.11
C PRO A 317 -9.39 -21.29 -5.99
N PRO A 318 -8.56 -22.18 -5.41
CA PRO A 318 -8.61 -22.71 -4.05
C PRO A 318 -7.81 -21.94 -2.98
N HIS A 319 -7.55 -20.64 -3.14
CA HIS A 319 -6.74 -19.84 -2.21
C HIS A 319 -7.21 -19.93 -0.75
N LYS A 320 -6.29 -20.04 0.22
CA LYS A 320 -6.63 -20.32 1.63
C LYS A 320 -7.50 -19.26 2.30
N THR A 321 -7.40 -18.01 1.85
CA THR A 321 -8.25 -16.90 2.33
C THR A 321 -9.72 -17.07 1.96
N THR A 322 -10.04 -17.82 0.89
CA THR A 322 -11.43 -18.07 0.48
C THR A 322 -12.11 -19.19 1.27
N ARG A 323 -11.33 -19.97 2.04
CA ARG A 323 -11.82 -21.10 2.84
C ARG A 323 -12.12 -20.73 4.29
N ILE A 324 -11.64 -19.58 4.75
CA ILE A 324 -11.74 -19.16 6.16
C ILE A 324 -12.55 -17.86 6.24
N HIS A 325 -13.80 -17.98 6.66
CA HIS A 325 -14.71 -16.84 6.79
C HIS A 325 -14.53 -16.06 8.09
N ARG A 326 -13.67 -16.51 9.02
CA ARG A 326 -13.45 -15.87 10.31
C ARG A 326 -12.29 -14.88 10.24
N TYR A 327 -12.37 -13.81 11.04
CA TYR A 327 -11.24 -12.91 11.31
C TYR A 327 -10.12 -13.66 12.05
N GLN A 328 -9.23 -14.27 11.27
CA GLN A 328 -8.07 -15.02 11.72
C GLN A 328 -6.83 -14.58 10.93
N LEU A 329 -5.69 -14.56 11.62
CA LEU A 329 -4.41 -14.19 11.05
C LEU A 329 -3.81 -15.46 10.44
N LEU A 330 -3.75 -15.54 9.12
CA LEU A 330 -3.24 -16.72 8.40
C LEU A 330 -1.80 -16.46 7.97
N ASN A 331 -0.97 -17.49 7.92
CA ASN A 331 0.36 -17.36 7.33
C ASN A 331 0.24 -17.11 5.83
N TRP A 332 1.08 -16.26 5.27
CA TRP A 332 1.25 -16.03 3.83
C TRP A 332 2.48 -16.81 3.32
N ASP A 333 2.40 -18.12 3.49
CA ASP A 333 3.43 -19.13 3.20
C ASP A 333 3.11 -20.01 1.97
N ASP A 334 2.06 -19.70 1.22
CA ASP A 334 1.57 -20.46 0.05
C ASP A 334 2.20 -20.02 -1.27
N GLY A 335 3.24 -19.17 -1.22
CA GLY A 335 3.96 -18.72 -2.41
C GLY A 335 3.15 -17.80 -3.32
N PHE A 336 1.97 -17.33 -2.91
CA PHE A 336 1.19 -16.35 -3.66
C PHE A 336 2.01 -15.08 -3.85
N LEU A 337 2.28 -14.74 -5.10
CA LEU A 337 2.91 -13.48 -5.48
C LEU A 337 1.81 -12.57 -6.00
N LEU A 338 1.78 -11.33 -5.48
CA LEU A 338 0.97 -10.31 -6.13
C LEU A 338 1.44 -10.18 -7.58
N PRO A 339 0.51 -10.14 -8.56
CA PRO A 339 0.85 -9.74 -9.92
C PRO A 339 1.67 -8.46 -9.84
N ARG A 340 2.73 -8.32 -10.65
CA ARG A 340 3.50 -7.07 -10.77
C ARG A 340 2.62 -5.98 -11.40
N ALA A 341 1.55 -5.58 -10.74
CA ALA A 341 0.87 -4.33 -10.96
C ALA A 341 1.81 -3.25 -10.43
N ARG A 342 2.09 -2.26 -11.27
CA ARG A 342 2.96 -1.14 -10.92
C ARG A 342 2.33 -0.45 -9.70
N SER A 343 3.03 -0.51 -8.57
CA SER A 343 2.52 -0.09 -7.25
C SER A 343 2.44 1.43 -7.15
N ASP A 344 1.28 1.95 -6.76
CA ASP A 344 1.14 3.31 -6.23
C ASP A 344 1.67 3.32 -4.77
N ARG A 345 2.99 3.36 -4.60
CA ARG A 345 3.59 3.61 -3.28
C ARG A 345 3.21 5.02 -2.84
N VAL A 346 2.81 5.17 -1.58
CA VAL A 346 2.57 6.49 -1.00
C VAL A 346 3.92 7.23 -0.93
N PRO A 347 4.09 8.38 -1.60
CA PRO A 347 5.35 9.12 -1.56
C PRO A 347 5.61 9.68 -0.14
N PRO A 348 6.88 9.80 0.28
CA PRO A 348 7.24 10.40 1.57
C PRO A 348 6.75 11.85 1.64
N ARG A 349 6.08 12.23 2.73
CA ARG A 349 5.64 13.62 2.95
C ARG A 349 6.76 14.38 3.67
N GLN A 350 7.48 15.25 2.97
CA GLN A 350 8.38 16.20 3.61
C GLN A 350 7.56 17.35 4.21
N VAL A 351 7.82 17.67 5.48
CA VAL A 351 7.25 18.85 6.13
C VAL A 351 8.10 20.04 5.72
N GLU A 352 7.70 20.75 4.67
CA GLU A 352 8.31 22.02 4.29
C GLU A 352 7.73 23.15 5.15
N ASN A 353 8.57 23.72 6.01
CA ASN A 353 8.30 24.99 6.67
C ASN A 353 8.55 26.12 5.66
N HIS A 354 7.49 26.57 4.98
CA HIS A 354 7.52 27.86 4.29
C HIS A 354 6.33 28.70 4.75
N GLY A 355 6.66 29.71 5.56
CA GLY A 355 5.73 30.76 5.92
C GLY A 355 5.40 31.63 4.72
N ASP A 356 4.11 31.85 4.49
CA ASP A 356 3.62 33.17 4.13
C ASP A 356 2.19 33.37 4.63
N THR A 357 1.90 34.63 4.89
CA THR A 357 0.98 35.19 5.87
C THR A 357 -0.44 35.35 5.31
N ARG A 358 -1.33 34.45 5.74
CA ARG A 358 -2.78 34.62 6.03
C ARG A 358 -3.39 33.22 6.15
N ASP A 359 -3.66 32.80 7.38
CA ASP A 359 -4.24 31.49 7.62
C ASP A 359 -5.62 31.37 6.95
N ARG A 360 -5.78 30.33 6.14
CA ARG A 360 -7.10 29.86 5.73
C ARG A 360 -7.73 29.25 6.97
N SER A 361 -8.97 29.63 7.30
CA SER A 361 -9.68 29.14 8.50
C SER A 361 -9.52 27.62 8.68
N GLU A 362 -9.05 27.20 9.86
CA GLU A 362 -8.85 25.80 10.26
C GLU A 362 -10.17 25.07 10.59
N GLY A 363 -11.30 25.77 10.53
CA GLY A 363 -12.63 25.17 10.67
C GLY A 363 -12.91 24.14 9.58
N THR A 364 -13.61 23.06 9.94
CA THR A 364 -14.01 21.98 9.05
C THR A 364 -14.67 22.54 7.79
N ARG A 365 -14.05 22.30 6.64
CA ARG A 365 -14.66 22.57 5.34
C ARG A 365 -15.03 21.25 4.70
N THR A 366 -16.32 21.07 4.45
CA THR A 366 -16.83 19.99 3.61
C THR A 366 -16.37 20.24 2.17
N ARG A 367 -15.22 19.67 1.80
CA ARG A 367 -14.92 19.45 0.39
C ARG A 367 -15.49 18.10 0.04
N ALA A 368 -16.33 18.06 -0.99
CA ALA A 368 -16.82 16.81 -1.55
C ALA A 368 -15.62 15.90 -1.80
N ALA A 369 -15.56 14.80 -1.05
CA ALA A 369 -14.63 13.73 -1.32
C ALA A 369 -14.80 13.33 -2.79
N GLN A 370 -13.69 13.02 -3.46
CA GLN A 370 -13.76 12.30 -4.73
C GLN A 370 -14.69 11.09 -4.52
N PRO A 371 -15.72 10.90 -5.37
CA PRO A 371 -16.68 9.84 -5.17
C PRO A 371 -15.93 8.50 -5.17
N SER A 372 -15.91 7.88 -4.00
CA SER A 372 -15.86 6.43 -3.87
C SER A 372 -17.04 5.88 -4.66
N THR A 373 -16.87 4.73 -5.31
CA THR A 373 -17.90 4.10 -6.14
C THR A 373 -19.11 3.77 -5.27
N VAL A 374 -19.98 4.75 -5.07
CA VAL A 374 -21.31 4.57 -4.52
C VAL A 374 -22.05 3.81 -5.59
N TYR A 375 -22.50 2.60 -5.26
CA TYR A 375 -23.43 1.85 -6.08
C TYR A 375 -24.77 2.58 -6.03
N ASP A 376 -24.91 3.62 -6.84
CA ASP A 376 -26.15 4.36 -7.02
C ASP A 376 -27.07 3.54 -7.93
N PRO A 377 -28.26 3.12 -7.48
CA PRO A 377 -29.26 2.49 -8.34
C PRO A 377 -29.55 3.30 -9.60
N GLN A 378 -29.40 4.63 -9.57
CA GLN A 378 -29.57 5.51 -10.73
C GLN A 378 -28.41 5.42 -11.73
N HIS A 379 -27.16 5.28 -11.26
CA HIS A 379 -26.01 5.07 -12.15
C HIS A 379 -26.13 3.75 -12.91
N ALA A 380 -26.45 2.65 -12.22
CA ALA A 380 -26.69 1.35 -12.86
C ALA A 380 -27.89 1.39 -13.81
N LYS A 381 -28.96 2.11 -13.45
CA LYS A 381 -30.12 2.31 -14.33
C LYS A 381 -29.71 3.09 -15.59
N LEU A 382 -28.90 4.14 -15.45
CA LEU A 382 -28.43 4.97 -16.55
C LEU A 382 -27.54 4.16 -17.48
N GLN A 383 -26.57 3.42 -16.94
CA GLN A 383 -25.68 2.56 -17.71
C GLN A 383 -26.46 1.53 -18.55
N ASN A 384 -27.44 0.85 -17.94
CA ASN A 384 -28.26 -0.13 -18.64
C ASN A 384 -29.13 0.50 -19.75
N ARG A 385 -29.70 1.68 -19.48
CA ARG A 385 -30.55 2.40 -20.45
C ARG A 385 -29.72 2.97 -21.60
N LEU A 386 -28.59 3.60 -21.29
CA LEU A 386 -27.65 4.11 -22.28
C LEU A 386 -27.10 2.99 -23.15
N ARG A 387 -26.72 1.84 -22.56
CA ARG A 387 -26.30 0.66 -23.34
C ARG A 387 -27.40 0.24 -24.31
N SER A 388 -28.63 0.08 -23.82
CA SER A 388 -29.75 -0.38 -24.65
C SER A 388 -30.02 0.58 -25.81
N PHE A 389 -29.94 1.89 -25.55
CA PHE A 389 -30.03 2.92 -26.57
C PHE A 389 -28.90 2.84 -27.59
N LEU A 390 -27.65 2.79 -27.16
CA LEU A 390 -26.50 2.66 -28.05
C LEU A 390 -26.56 1.37 -28.88
N CYS A 391 -26.97 0.23 -28.30
CA CYS A 391 -27.16 -1.02 -29.03
C CYS A 391 -28.26 -0.90 -30.10
N SER A 392 -29.33 -0.14 -29.83
CA SER A 392 -30.41 0.06 -30.81
C SER A 392 -29.96 0.88 -32.04
N ILE A 393 -28.94 1.71 -31.88
CA ILE A 393 -28.42 2.58 -32.96
C ILE A 393 -27.24 1.91 -33.69
N TYR A 394 -26.27 1.36 -32.95
CA TYR A 394 -24.99 0.89 -33.48
C TYR A 394 -24.87 -0.64 -33.52
N GLY A 395 -25.86 -1.37 -32.98
CA GLY A 395 -25.85 -2.82 -32.86
C GLY A 395 -25.11 -3.33 -31.61
N GLU A 396 -25.44 -4.54 -31.16
CA GLU A 396 -24.90 -5.11 -29.92
C GLU A 396 -23.38 -5.31 -29.95
N ASN A 397 -22.82 -5.64 -31.11
CA ASN A 397 -21.39 -5.88 -31.28
C ASN A 397 -20.54 -4.61 -31.15
N ALA A 398 -21.15 -3.44 -31.37
CA ALA A 398 -20.47 -2.14 -31.28
C ALA A 398 -20.32 -1.67 -29.82
N VAL A 399 -21.12 -2.18 -28.88
CA VAL A 399 -21.16 -1.68 -27.50
C VAL A 399 -20.64 -2.74 -26.53
N LYS A 400 -19.51 -2.45 -25.88
CA LYS A 400 -18.91 -3.32 -24.86
C LYS A 400 -19.07 -2.69 -23.48
N MET A 401 -19.58 -3.47 -22.54
CA MET A 401 -19.47 -3.16 -21.11
C MET A 401 -18.18 -3.78 -20.59
N GLU A 402 -17.30 -2.98 -20.02
CA GLU A 402 -16.13 -3.50 -19.32
C GLU A 402 -16.31 -3.25 -17.82
N ARG A 403 -16.30 -4.33 -17.02
CA ARG A 403 -16.47 -4.23 -15.56
C ARG A 403 -15.23 -3.70 -14.83
N GLU A 404 -14.12 -3.47 -15.54
CA GLU A 404 -12.81 -3.24 -14.92
C GLU A 404 -12.12 -1.92 -15.32
N PHE A 405 -12.69 -1.14 -16.23
CA PHE A 405 -12.04 0.09 -16.73
C PHE A 405 -13.05 1.23 -16.97
N VAL A 406 -13.75 1.24 -18.12
CA VAL A 406 -14.73 2.29 -18.47
C VAL A 406 -16.16 1.76 -18.44
N ASP A 407 -17.12 2.58 -18.01
CA ASP A 407 -18.53 2.17 -17.90
C ASP A 407 -19.07 1.56 -19.20
N LEU A 408 -18.79 2.20 -20.34
CA LEU A 408 -19.10 1.70 -21.68
C LEU A 408 -17.99 2.02 -22.69
N ARG A 409 -17.83 1.14 -23.67
CA ARG A 409 -17.00 1.35 -24.86
C ARG A 409 -17.85 1.19 -26.11
N LEU A 410 -17.84 2.21 -26.95
CA LEU A 410 -18.49 2.20 -28.27
C LEU A 410 -17.42 2.10 -29.36
N ILE A 411 -17.58 1.13 -30.25
CA ILE A 411 -16.71 0.92 -31.41
C ILE A 411 -17.56 1.08 -32.67
N GLU A 412 -17.32 2.14 -33.42
CA GLU A 412 -18.05 2.44 -34.66
C GLU A 412 -17.05 2.88 -35.74
N ASN A 413 -17.14 2.31 -36.94
CA ASN A 413 -16.31 2.69 -38.09
C ASN A 413 -14.79 2.73 -37.80
N GLY A 414 -14.31 1.83 -36.94
CA GLY A 414 -12.90 1.77 -36.50
C GLY A 414 -12.50 2.82 -35.44
N MET A 415 -13.43 3.68 -35.03
CA MET A 415 -13.25 4.67 -33.97
C MET A 415 -13.74 4.11 -32.64
N THR A 416 -12.94 4.27 -31.59
CA THR A 416 -13.30 3.84 -30.23
C THR A 416 -13.63 5.05 -29.37
N THR A 417 -14.83 5.07 -28.80
CA THR A 417 -15.25 6.05 -27.79
C THR A 417 -15.29 5.38 -26.43
N PHE A 418 -14.57 5.95 -25.47
CA PHE A 418 -14.70 5.58 -24.06
C PHE A 418 -15.75 6.46 -23.42
N ILE A 419 -16.68 5.85 -22.71
CA ILE A 419 -17.83 6.51 -22.11
C ILE A 419 -17.81 6.27 -20.61
N GLU A 420 -17.81 7.36 -19.85
CA GLU A 420 -17.85 7.34 -18.39
C GLU A 420 -19.12 8.03 -17.90
N ILE A 421 -19.86 7.39 -17.01
CA ILE A 421 -21.16 7.85 -16.53
C ILE A 421 -20.99 8.45 -15.14
N LYS A 422 -21.54 9.65 -14.93
CA LYS A 422 -21.51 10.36 -13.64
C LYS A 422 -22.86 11.01 -13.35
N MET A 423 -23.38 10.78 -12.15
CA MET A 423 -24.65 11.31 -11.63
C MET A 423 -24.43 12.54 -10.72
N GLU A 424 -23.45 13.38 -11.03
CA GLU A 424 -23.16 14.56 -10.22
C GLU A 424 -24.16 15.68 -10.52
N SER A 425 -24.36 16.57 -9.56
CA SER A 425 -25.36 17.64 -9.68
C SER A 425 -25.11 18.69 -10.78
N THR A 426 -23.95 18.66 -11.45
CA THR A 426 -23.61 19.57 -12.57
C THR A 426 -22.67 18.90 -13.57
N ALA A 427 -22.74 19.30 -14.85
CA ALA A 427 -21.83 18.81 -15.89
C ALA A 427 -20.35 19.01 -15.53
N LYS A 428 -19.97 20.18 -14.98
CA LYS A 428 -18.61 20.44 -14.44
C LYS A 428 -18.13 19.38 -13.46
N LYS A 429 -19.00 18.95 -12.54
CA LYS A 429 -18.64 17.93 -11.53
C LYS A 429 -18.53 16.55 -12.17
N CYS A 430 -19.45 16.19 -13.08
CA CYS A 430 -19.36 14.95 -13.86
C CYS A 430 -18.01 14.89 -14.59
N VAL A 431 -17.66 15.95 -15.33
CA VAL A 431 -16.39 16.05 -16.07
C VAL A 431 -15.20 15.93 -15.13
N ARG A 432 -15.19 16.67 -14.01
CA ARG A 432 -14.09 16.62 -13.02
C ARG A 432 -13.89 15.22 -12.44
N SER A 433 -14.97 14.52 -12.10
CA SER A 433 -14.92 13.19 -11.50
C SER A 433 -14.54 12.09 -12.51
N ALA A 434 -14.85 12.29 -13.80
CA ALA A 434 -14.57 11.33 -14.88
C ALA A 434 -13.20 11.52 -15.57
N LEU A 435 -12.66 12.75 -15.57
CA LEU A 435 -11.50 13.13 -16.39
C LEU A 435 -10.28 12.22 -16.16
N GLY A 436 -9.87 12.03 -14.90
CA GLY A 436 -8.69 11.23 -14.57
C GLY A 436 -8.81 9.79 -15.06
N GLN A 437 -9.98 9.19 -14.83
CA GLN A 437 -10.31 7.82 -15.23
C GLN A 437 -10.25 7.68 -16.76
N LEU A 438 -10.97 8.53 -17.50
CA LEU A 438 -10.99 8.48 -18.96
C LEU A 438 -9.60 8.64 -19.57
N VAL A 439 -8.80 9.59 -19.06
CA VAL A 439 -7.43 9.82 -19.53
C VAL A 439 -6.54 8.62 -19.23
N GLU A 440 -6.59 8.09 -18.02
CA GLU A 440 -5.81 6.92 -17.62
C GLU A 440 -6.14 5.71 -18.49
N TYR A 441 -7.42 5.37 -18.65
CA TYR A 441 -7.82 4.20 -19.43
C TYR A 441 -7.45 4.34 -20.90
N ALA A 442 -7.60 5.54 -21.47
CA ALA A 442 -7.27 5.81 -22.86
C ALA A 442 -5.77 5.78 -23.15
N HIS A 443 -4.93 6.17 -22.18
CA HIS A 443 -3.51 6.44 -22.43
C HIS A 443 -2.50 5.55 -21.69
N TYR A 444 -2.85 5.01 -20.54
CA TYR A 444 -1.93 4.19 -19.74
C TYR A 444 -1.73 2.78 -20.36
N PRO A 445 -0.50 2.23 -20.39
CA PRO A 445 0.75 2.80 -19.89
C PRO A 445 1.48 3.73 -20.88
N ASN A 446 1.18 3.67 -22.17
CA ASN A 446 1.60 4.61 -23.22
C ASN A 446 0.95 4.20 -24.55
N LEU A 447 -0.37 4.08 -24.58
CA LEU A 447 -1.14 3.66 -25.76
C LEU A 447 -2.17 4.73 -26.12
N LYS A 448 -2.78 4.63 -27.31
CA LYS A 448 -3.96 5.43 -27.64
C LYS A 448 -5.12 4.47 -27.89
N LYS A 449 -5.84 4.13 -26.81
CA LYS A 449 -6.92 3.12 -26.86
C LYS A 449 -8.27 3.70 -27.26
N ALA A 450 -8.44 5.02 -27.19
CA ALA A 450 -9.66 5.71 -27.55
C ALA A 450 -9.38 6.92 -28.45
N ASN A 451 -10.32 7.17 -29.36
CA ASN A 451 -10.34 8.35 -30.24
C ASN A 451 -11.16 9.48 -29.63
N LYS A 452 -12.16 9.15 -28.80
CA LYS A 452 -13.06 10.09 -28.14
C LYS A 452 -13.28 9.68 -26.68
N LEU A 453 -13.27 10.66 -25.78
CA LEU A 453 -13.58 10.50 -24.37
C LEU A 453 -14.91 11.21 -24.11
N LEU A 454 -15.92 10.46 -23.70
CA LEU A 454 -17.27 10.98 -23.50
C LEU A 454 -17.67 10.81 -22.04
N VAL A 455 -18.02 11.92 -21.39
CA VAL A 455 -18.68 11.91 -20.09
C VAL A 455 -20.18 11.99 -20.33
N VAL A 456 -20.95 11.11 -19.70
CA VAL A 456 -22.42 11.14 -19.74
C VAL A 456 -22.95 11.40 -18.35
N GLY A 457 -23.81 12.41 -18.22
CA GLY A 457 -24.62 12.66 -17.03
C GLY A 457 -26.05 13.03 -17.43
N ASP A 458 -26.91 13.29 -16.46
CA ASP A 458 -28.33 13.60 -16.69
C ASP A 458 -28.68 15.09 -16.48
N VAL A 459 -27.65 15.94 -16.40
CA VAL A 459 -27.77 17.39 -16.21
C VAL A 459 -27.38 18.12 -17.50
N ASP A 460 -28.03 19.25 -17.80
CA ASP A 460 -27.62 20.09 -18.93
C ASP A 460 -26.23 20.72 -18.69
N PRO A 461 -25.35 20.74 -19.72
CA PRO A 461 -24.17 21.58 -19.66
C PRO A 461 -24.56 23.05 -19.79
N SER A 462 -23.88 23.92 -19.03
CA SER A 462 -23.95 25.37 -19.22
C SER A 462 -23.03 25.84 -20.37
N ASP A 463 -23.20 27.08 -20.83
CA ASP A 463 -22.30 27.70 -21.82
C ASP A 463 -20.84 27.77 -21.33
N ASP A 464 -20.65 27.92 -20.01
CA ASP A 464 -19.34 27.87 -19.38
C ASP A 464 -18.72 26.47 -19.44
N ASP A 465 -19.53 25.41 -19.27
CA ASP A 465 -19.07 24.03 -19.41
C ASP A 465 -18.65 23.73 -20.86
N ALA A 466 -19.43 24.22 -21.83
CA ALA A 466 -19.12 24.11 -23.25
C ALA A 466 -17.82 24.83 -23.60
N THR A 467 -17.64 26.05 -23.09
CA THR A 467 -16.43 26.84 -23.28
C THR A 467 -15.21 26.16 -22.66
N TYR A 468 -15.37 25.60 -21.45
CA TYR A 468 -14.31 24.85 -20.77
C TYR A 468 -13.89 23.59 -21.53
N LEU A 469 -14.84 22.77 -21.99
CA LEU A 469 -14.55 21.56 -22.76
C LEU A 469 -13.87 21.89 -24.10
N ARG A 470 -14.30 22.96 -24.76
CA ARG A 470 -13.66 23.46 -25.98
C ARG A 470 -12.22 23.90 -25.72
N PHE A 471 -11.99 24.67 -24.65
CA PHE A 471 -10.64 25.05 -24.23
C PHE A 471 -9.72 23.84 -24.00
N LEU A 472 -10.23 22.77 -23.35
CA LEU A 472 -9.45 21.55 -23.13
C LEU A 472 -9.07 20.86 -24.45
N ARG A 473 -10.01 20.77 -25.40
CA ARG A 473 -9.76 20.17 -26.71
C ARG A 473 -8.74 20.99 -27.50
N ASP A 474 -8.89 22.31 -27.53
CA ASP A 474 -8.05 23.18 -28.36
C ASP A 474 -6.63 23.30 -27.79
N THR A 475 -6.52 23.48 -26.47
CA THR A 475 -5.24 23.74 -25.79
C THR A 475 -4.42 22.46 -25.59
N TYR A 476 -5.06 21.38 -25.14
CA TYR A 476 -4.36 20.15 -24.74
C TYR A 476 -4.55 19.01 -25.73
N GLN A 477 -5.31 19.22 -26.81
CA GLN A 477 -5.63 18.17 -27.79
C GLN A 477 -6.27 16.94 -27.14
N LEU A 478 -7.00 17.15 -26.03
CA LEU A 478 -7.68 16.11 -25.30
C LEU A 478 -9.11 15.97 -25.85
N PRO A 479 -9.47 14.86 -26.53
CA PRO A 479 -10.76 14.72 -27.22
C PRO A 479 -11.90 14.38 -26.23
N LEU A 480 -12.10 15.26 -25.24
CA LEU A 480 -13.06 15.13 -24.16
C LEU A 480 -14.35 15.88 -24.48
N TYR A 481 -15.47 15.21 -24.26
CA TYR A 481 -16.81 15.72 -24.53
C TYR A 481 -17.75 15.39 -23.37
N TYR A 482 -18.84 16.14 -23.28
CA TYR A 482 -19.95 15.84 -22.39
C TYR A 482 -21.24 15.67 -23.19
N ALA A 483 -22.06 14.68 -22.85
CA ALA A 483 -23.41 14.55 -23.40
C ALA A 483 -24.42 14.33 -22.27
N ARG A 484 -25.57 14.97 -22.38
CA ARG A 484 -26.68 14.76 -21.46
C ARG A 484 -27.48 13.53 -21.86
N TRP A 485 -27.85 12.72 -20.89
CA TRP A 485 -28.88 11.70 -21.00
C TRP A 485 -30.25 12.24 -20.59
N SER A 486 -31.25 11.98 -21.43
CA SER A 486 -32.66 12.22 -21.14
C SER A 486 -33.32 10.90 -20.77
N TRP A 487 -34.06 10.88 -19.65
CA TRP A 487 -34.73 9.68 -19.18
C TRP A 487 -36.05 9.40 -19.93
N GLU A 488 -36.77 10.45 -20.29
CA GLU A 488 -38.09 10.39 -20.90
C GLU A 488 -38.26 11.52 -21.95
N PRO A 489 -38.19 11.23 -23.26
CA PRO A 489 -37.84 9.93 -23.85
C PRO A 489 -36.36 9.55 -23.58
N PRO A 490 -36.02 8.24 -23.56
CA PRO A 490 -34.63 7.77 -23.50
C PRO A 490 -33.82 8.26 -24.70
N GLU A 491 -32.93 9.21 -24.50
CA GLU A 491 -32.15 9.83 -25.57
C GLU A 491 -30.79 10.31 -25.05
N LEU A 492 -29.76 10.19 -25.89
CA LEU A 492 -28.47 10.83 -25.68
C LEU A 492 -28.42 12.13 -26.49
N GLY A 493 -28.35 13.26 -25.80
CA GLY A 493 -28.25 14.58 -26.42
C GLY A 493 -26.92 14.81 -27.14
N PRO A 494 -26.77 15.94 -27.86
CA PRO A 494 -25.55 16.26 -28.59
C PRO A 494 -24.35 16.37 -27.64
N SER A 495 -23.20 15.88 -28.10
CA SER A 495 -21.96 16.00 -27.33
C SER A 495 -21.35 17.39 -27.48
N THR A 496 -21.11 18.06 -26.36
CA THR A 496 -20.58 19.43 -26.28
C THR A 496 -19.06 19.49 -26.24
#